data_AF-A0A816V0K8-F1
#
_entry.id   AF-A0A816V0K8-F1
#
_cell.length_a   1.000
_cell.length_b   1.000
_cell.length_c   1.000
_cell.angle_alpha   90.00
_cell.angle_beta   90.00
_cell.angle_gamma   90.00
#
_symmetry.space_group_name_H-M   'P 1'
#
loop_
_entity.id
_entity.type
_entity.pdbx_description
1 polymer ?
#
loop_
_entity_poly.entity_id
_entity_poly.type
_entity_poly.pdbx_seq_one_letter_code
_entity_poly.pdbx_strand_id
1 'polypeptide(L)'
;MESIFDELATQSKEDDWADVVATIEKNRIDQNEIENEENPEFELIHKKKKKSNNIIDLKQSCYSSNEIRSLLESMSEEQQHVFYRVREWCTKRLRNPGIEPIRVFITGGAGTGKIHLLKCLHYEATKFFSRKKNT
;
A
#
# COMPACT_ATOMS: atom_id res chain seq x y z
N MET A 1 18.92 -11.77 43.35
CA MET A 1 19.44 -12.05 42.00
C MET A 1 18.52 -11.36 41.00
N GLU A 2 18.50 -10.03 41.04
CA GLU A 2 17.97 -9.17 39.99
C GLU A 2 19.23 -8.57 39.37
N SER A 3 19.58 -9.01 38.16
CA SER A 3 20.95 -8.84 37.66
C SER A 3 20.91 -8.70 36.15
N ILE A 4 21.44 -7.56 35.69
CA ILE A 4 21.90 -7.23 34.34
C ILE A 4 20.81 -6.77 33.35
N PHE A 5 19.61 -7.35 33.33
CA PHE A 5 18.63 -7.00 32.28
C PHE A 5 17.88 -5.68 32.50
N ASP A 6 17.57 -5.29 33.75
CA ASP A 6 16.86 -4.04 34.03
C ASP A 6 17.76 -2.79 33.95
N GLU A 7 19.08 -2.96 34.06
CA GLU A 7 20.06 -1.85 34.00
C GLU A 7 20.44 -1.47 32.56
N LEU A 8 20.22 -2.36 31.58
CA LEU A 8 20.42 -2.07 30.15
C LEU A 8 19.21 -1.37 29.51
N ALA A 9 18.01 -1.51 30.08
CA ALA A 9 16.80 -0.87 29.57
C ALA A 9 16.75 0.64 29.87
N THR A 10 17.61 1.14 30.76
CA THR A 10 17.62 2.54 31.22
C THR A 10 18.67 3.42 30.54
N GLN A 11 19.38 2.93 29.52
CA GLN A 11 20.42 3.72 28.85
C GLN A 11 20.41 3.57 27.31
N SER A 12 19.24 3.72 26.69
CA SER A 12 19.17 4.02 25.26
C SER A 12 18.45 5.36 25.12
N LYS A 13 19.18 6.38 24.69
CA LYS A 13 18.57 7.67 24.35
C LYS A 13 17.82 7.43 23.04
N GLU A 14 16.55 7.84 22.98
CA GLU A 14 15.72 7.73 21.76
C GLU A 14 16.38 8.37 20.52
N ASP A 15 17.37 9.25 20.71
CA ASP A 15 18.17 9.89 19.66
C ASP A 15 19.25 8.99 19.02
N ASP A 16 19.67 7.88 19.66
CA ASP A 16 20.74 7.01 19.15
C ASP A 16 20.32 6.28 17.86
N TRP A 17 19.01 6.14 17.63
CA TRP A 17 18.46 5.54 16.40
C TRP A 17 18.64 6.42 15.17
N ALA A 18 18.67 7.74 15.33
CA ALA A 18 18.86 8.67 14.22
C ALA A 18 20.25 8.51 13.60
N ASP A 19 21.28 8.35 14.45
CA ASP A 19 22.66 8.16 14.02
C ASP A 19 22.87 6.80 13.34
N VAL A 20 22.22 5.74 13.85
CA VAL A 20 22.25 4.40 13.24
C VAL A 20 21.63 4.44 11.84
N VAL A 21 20.47 5.08 11.68
CA VAL A 21 19.80 5.22 10.38
C VAL A 21 20.64 6.06 9.41
N ALA A 22 21.20 7.19 9.87
CA ALA A 22 22.05 8.05 9.05
C ALA A 22 23.29 7.31 8.54
N THR A 23 23.92 6.49 9.39
CA THR A 23 25.11 5.71 9.04
C THR A 23 24.81 4.61 8.02
N ILE A 24 23.68 3.91 8.19
CA ILE A 24 23.23 2.88 7.25
C ILE A 24 22.93 3.48 5.87
N GLU A 25 22.25 4.63 5.82
CA GLU A 25 21.93 5.29 4.56
C GLU A 25 23.18 5.79 3.84
N LYS A 26 24.18 6.29 4.59
CA LYS A 26 25.48 6.70 4.05
C LYS A 26 26.20 5.52 3.38
N ASN A 27 26.27 4.38 4.06
CA ASN A 27 26.89 3.17 3.49
C ASN A 27 26.16 2.66 2.23
N ARG A 28 24.84 2.86 2.14
CA ARG A 28 24.06 2.53 0.94
C ARG A 28 24.38 3.47 -0.23
N ILE A 29 24.57 4.76 0.05
CA ILE A 29 24.94 5.75 -0.96
C ILE A 29 26.36 5.46 -1.47
N ASP A 30 27.30 5.23 -0.56
CA ASP A 30 28.71 4.97 -0.90
C ASP A 30 28.87 3.67 -1.72
N GLN A 31 28.06 2.63 -1.47
CA GLN A 31 28.05 1.43 -2.32
C GLN A 31 27.46 1.65 -3.71
N ASN A 32 26.48 2.56 -3.87
CA ASN A 32 25.94 2.92 -5.18
C ASN A 32 26.89 3.83 -5.99
N GLU A 33 27.80 4.55 -5.34
CA GLU A 33 28.77 5.40 -6.05
C GLU A 33 29.90 4.57 -6.69
N ILE A 34 30.21 3.39 -6.18
CA ILE A 34 31.27 2.50 -6.70
C ILE A 34 30.80 1.67 -7.92
N GLU A 35 29.49 1.55 -8.17
CA GLU A 35 28.94 0.77 -9.31
C GLU A 35 28.65 1.60 -10.58
N ASN A 36 29.08 2.86 -10.67
CA ASN A 36 28.96 3.67 -11.89
C ASN A 36 30.14 3.45 -12.87
N GLU A 37 30.47 2.19 -13.16
CA GLU A 37 31.25 1.85 -14.36
C GLU A 37 30.26 1.68 -15.52
N GLU A 38 30.12 2.76 -16.30
CA GLU A 38 29.38 2.92 -17.56
C GLU A 38 28.43 1.78 -17.99
N ASN A 39 27.21 1.75 -17.43
CA ASN A 39 26.11 1.00 -18.01
C ASN A 39 25.17 1.92 -18.82
N PRO A 40 25.25 1.94 -20.16
CA PRO A 40 24.42 2.80 -21.01
C PRO A 40 22.92 2.46 -20.97
N GLU A 41 22.51 1.37 -20.32
CA GLU A 41 21.09 1.03 -20.13
C GLU A 41 20.41 1.90 -19.05
N PHE A 42 21.18 2.51 -18.14
CA PHE A 42 20.64 3.28 -17.01
C PHE A 42 20.15 4.69 -17.40
N GLU A 43 20.75 5.32 -18.43
CA GLU A 43 20.34 6.66 -18.90
C GLU A 43 18.91 6.72 -19.47
N LEU A 44 18.39 5.61 -19.98
CA LEU A 44 17.02 5.51 -20.50
C LEU A 44 15.96 5.59 -19.38
N ILE A 45 16.35 5.23 -18.15
CA ILE A 45 15.44 5.19 -16.98
C ILE A 45 15.32 6.59 -16.34
N HIS A 46 16.40 7.36 -16.31
CA HIS A 46 16.43 8.67 -15.65
C HIS A 46 15.72 9.79 -16.42
N LYS A 47 15.62 9.71 -17.76
CA LYS A 47 14.88 10.70 -18.55
C LYS A 47 13.36 10.62 -18.38
N LYS A 48 12.80 9.52 -17.85
CA LYS A 48 11.35 9.36 -17.62
C LYS A 48 10.87 9.81 -16.23
N LYS A 49 11.76 10.02 -15.26
CA LYS A 49 11.40 10.38 -13.88
C LYS A 49 11.50 11.90 -13.62
N LYS A 50 10.79 12.70 -14.42
CA LYS A 50 10.38 14.06 -14.04
C LYS A 50 8.87 14.23 -14.21
N LYS A 51 8.11 13.41 -13.51
CA LYS A 51 6.75 13.77 -13.06
C LYS A 51 6.57 13.20 -11.65
N SER A 52 6.68 14.09 -10.67
CA SER A 52 6.12 13.87 -9.34
C SER A 52 4.64 13.54 -9.50
N ASN A 53 4.29 12.30 -9.19
CA ASN A 53 3.05 11.89 -8.57
C ASN A 53 3.31 10.44 -8.14
N ASN A 54 3.06 10.11 -6.87
CA ASN A 54 3.04 8.74 -6.37
C ASN A 54 1.85 7.96 -6.96
N ILE A 55 1.67 8.00 -8.28
CA ILE A 55 0.78 7.11 -9.00
C ILE A 55 1.60 5.85 -9.17
N ILE A 56 1.42 4.92 -8.23
CA ILE A 56 1.73 3.52 -8.48
C ILE A 56 1.01 3.20 -9.79
N ASP A 57 1.77 2.82 -10.82
CA ASP A 57 1.21 2.33 -12.08
C ASP A 57 0.50 1.02 -11.76
N LEU A 58 -0.75 1.14 -11.34
CA LEU A 58 -1.59 0.04 -10.93
C LEU A 58 -1.92 -0.69 -12.21
N LYS A 59 -1.06 -1.63 -12.63
CA LYS A 59 -1.38 -2.61 -13.66
C LYS A 59 -2.78 -3.09 -13.33
N GLN A 60 -3.74 -2.74 -14.18
CA GLN A 60 -5.14 -3.02 -13.98
C GLN A 60 -5.24 -4.53 -13.85
N SER A 61 -5.28 -5.03 -12.62
CA SER A 61 -5.42 -6.45 -12.34
C SER A 61 -6.87 -6.76 -12.67
N CYS A 62 -7.09 -7.10 -13.94
CA CYS A 62 -8.34 -7.60 -14.47
C CYS A 62 -8.52 -9.02 -13.93
N TYR A 63 -8.95 -9.12 -12.68
CA TYR A 63 -9.43 -10.39 -12.16
C TYR A 63 -10.64 -10.85 -12.96
N SER A 64 -10.66 -12.11 -13.35
CA SER A 64 -11.84 -12.73 -13.92
C SER A 64 -12.97 -12.78 -12.88
N SER A 65 -14.22 -12.85 -13.36
CA SER A 65 -15.39 -12.99 -12.49
C SER A 65 -15.29 -14.20 -11.56
N ASN A 66 -14.66 -15.29 -12.01
CA ASN A 66 -14.51 -16.52 -11.24
C ASN A 66 -13.44 -16.38 -10.13
N GLU A 67 -12.31 -15.74 -10.44
CA GLU A 67 -11.27 -15.48 -9.44
C GLU A 67 -11.77 -14.57 -8.33
N ILE A 68 -12.52 -13.51 -8.66
CA ILE A 68 -13.07 -12.64 -7.61
C ILE A 68 -14.14 -13.33 -6.80
N ARG A 69 -14.93 -14.22 -7.39
CA ARG A 69 -15.99 -14.90 -6.65
C ARG A 69 -15.43 -15.68 -5.46
N SER A 70 -14.37 -16.45 -5.65
CA SER A 70 -13.74 -17.18 -4.56
C SER A 70 -13.13 -16.25 -3.51
N LEU A 71 -12.61 -15.09 -3.92
CA LEU A 71 -12.12 -14.07 -3.00
C LEU A 71 -13.28 -13.49 -2.15
N LEU A 72 -14.38 -13.11 -2.78
CA LEU A 72 -15.54 -12.55 -2.08
C LEU A 72 -16.16 -13.55 -1.08
N GLU A 73 -16.20 -14.83 -1.44
CA GLU A 73 -16.77 -15.90 -0.61
C GLU A 73 -15.86 -16.28 0.58
N SER A 74 -14.55 -15.99 0.52
CA SER A 74 -13.58 -16.37 1.57
C SER A 74 -13.20 -15.22 2.53
N MET A 75 -13.87 -14.07 2.45
CA MET A 75 -13.63 -12.95 3.37
C MET A 75 -14.04 -13.29 4.80
N SER A 76 -13.23 -12.86 5.77
CA SER A 76 -13.62 -12.90 7.19
C SER A 76 -14.75 -11.91 7.50
N GLU A 77 -15.43 -12.08 8.64
CA GLU A 77 -16.52 -11.19 9.06
C GLU A 77 -16.08 -9.72 9.15
N GLU A 78 -14.89 -9.46 9.72
CA GLU A 78 -14.30 -8.12 9.82
C GLU A 78 -14.05 -7.51 8.43
N GLN A 79 -13.51 -8.30 7.49
CA GLN A 79 -13.27 -7.86 6.12
C GLN A 79 -14.59 -7.58 5.40
N GLN A 80 -15.62 -8.41 5.59
CA GLN A 80 -16.95 -8.20 5.04
C GLN A 80 -17.56 -6.89 5.54
N HIS A 81 -17.40 -6.57 6.83
CA HIS A 81 -17.91 -5.31 7.39
C HIS A 81 -17.32 -4.09 6.67
N VAL A 82 -16.00 -4.06 6.50
CA VAL A 82 -15.31 -3.00 5.74
C VAL A 82 -15.76 -3.00 4.27
N PHE A 83 -15.84 -4.18 3.65
CA PHE A 83 -16.25 -4.33 2.25
C PHE A 83 -17.65 -3.75 2.00
N TYR A 84 -18.64 -4.13 2.81
CA TYR A 84 -20.01 -3.63 2.66
C TYR A 84 -20.12 -2.14 2.96
N ARG A 85 -19.34 -1.61 3.90
CA ARG A 85 -19.30 -0.17 4.16
C ARG A 85 -18.82 0.62 2.94
N VAL A 86 -17.75 0.18 2.29
CA VAL A 86 -17.25 0.82 1.06
C VAL A 86 -18.22 0.63 -0.10
N ARG A 87 -18.82 -0.56 -0.25
CA ARG A 87 -19.84 -0.85 -1.27
C ARG A 87 -21.07 0.06 -1.15
N GLU A 88 -21.53 0.28 0.08
CA GLU A 88 -22.62 1.21 0.37
C GLU A 88 -22.24 2.63 -0.06
N TRP A 89 -21.04 3.09 0.29
CA TRP A 89 -20.53 4.39 -0.14
C TRP A 89 -20.48 4.50 -1.67
N CYS A 90 -19.95 3.50 -2.39
CA CYS A 90 -19.93 3.47 -3.85
C CYS A 90 -21.33 3.64 -4.45
N THR A 91 -22.33 2.93 -3.89
CA THR A 91 -23.73 3.02 -4.33
C THR A 91 -24.31 4.42 -4.12
N LYS A 92 -24.06 5.03 -2.96
CA LYS A 92 -24.51 6.39 -2.66
C LYS A 92 -23.84 7.41 -3.58
N ARG A 93 -22.51 7.32 -3.75
CA ARG A 93 -21.70 8.20 -4.62
C ARG A 93 -22.11 8.12 -6.08
N LEU A 94 -22.51 6.93 -6.55
CA LEU A 94 -22.98 6.75 -7.92
C LEU A 94 -24.27 7.54 -8.21
N ARG A 95 -25.20 7.54 -7.24
CA ARG A 95 -26.49 8.25 -7.28
C ARG A 95 -26.34 9.75 -7.05
N ASN A 96 -25.43 10.16 -6.16
CA ASN A 96 -25.18 11.56 -5.83
C ASN A 96 -23.68 11.90 -5.95
N PRO A 97 -23.26 12.54 -7.05
CA PRO A 97 -21.90 13.02 -7.26
C PRO A 97 -21.45 14.16 -6.32
N GLY A 98 -22.28 14.62 -5.39
CA GLY A 98 -21.92 15.56 -4.34
C GLY A 98 -21.44 14.90 -3.04
N ILE A 99 -21.48 13.56 -2.92
CA ILE A 99 -21.06 12.87 -1.69
C ILE A 99 -19.54 12.88 -1.52
N GLU A 100 -19.03 13.40 -0.43
CA GLU A 100 -17.58 13.47 -0.19
C GLU A 100 -16.85 12.12 -0.35
N PRO A 101 -15.60 12.12 -0.87
CA PRO A 101 -14.75 10.95 -0.92
C PRO A 101 -14.55 10.30 0.45
N ILE A 102 -14.64 8.97 0.51
CA ILE A 102 -14.31 8.23 1.73
C ILE A 102 -12.80 7.99 1.83
N ARG A 103 -12.23 8.19 3.01
CA ARG A 103 -10.87 7.76 3.36
C ARG A 103 -10.98 6.67 4.43
N VAL A 104 -10.46 5.49 4.12
CA VAL A 104 -10.51 4.33 5.03
C VAL A 104 -9.08 3.94 5.37
N PHE A 105 -8.80 3.81 6.66
CA PHE A 105 -7.55 3.25 7.16
C PHE A 105 -7.82 1.82 7.62
N ILE A 106 -7.16 0.85 6.97
CA ILE A 106 -7.35 -0.58 7.24
C ILE A 106 -6.13 -1.08 8.03
N THR A 107 -6.37 -1.55 9.24
CA THR A 107 -5.36 -2.13 10.13
C THR A 107 -5.54 -3.64 10.27
N GLY A 108 -4.50 -4.32 10.77
CA GLY A 108 -4.54 -5.74 11.07
C GLY A 108 -3.14 -6.36 11.11
N GLY A 109 -2.99 -7.47 11.82
CA GLY A 109 -1.73 -8.21 11.93
C GLY A 109 -1.20 -8.74 10.59
N ALA A 110 0.00 -9.29 10.60
CA ALA A 110 0.52 -10.01 9.43
C ALA A 110 -0.39 -11.20 9.09
N GLY A 111 -0.55 -11.50 7.80
CA GLY A 111 -1.35 -12.65 7.35
C GLY A 111 -2.87 -12.50 7.44
N THR A 112 -3.42 -11.41 7.99
CA THR A 112 -4.90 -11.23 8.14
C THR A 112 -5.66 -10.93 6.85
N GLY A 113 -5.03 -11.05 5.68
CA GLY A 113 -5.71 -10.86 4.40
C GLY A 113 -5.99 -9.40 4.00
N LYS A 114 -5.23 -8.41 4.49
CA LYS A 114 -5.40 -6.99 4.07
C LYS A 114 -5.36 -6.81 2.54
N ILE A 115 -4.41 -7.46 1.87
CA ILE A 115 -4.30 -7.45 0.40
C ILE A 115 -5.51 -8.12 -0.25
N HIS A 116 -6.01 -9.22 0.33
CA HIS A 116 -7.20 -9.89 -0.15
C HIS A 116 -8.42 -8.94 -0.14
N LEU A 117 -8.62 -8.21 0.96
CA LEU A 117 -9.68 -7.20 1.06
C LEU A 117 -9.50 -6.08 0.03
N LEU A 118 -8.29 -5.55 -0.15
CA LEU A 118 -8.03 -4.50 -1.15
C LEU A 118 -8.35 -4.95 -2.58
N LYS A 119 -8.10 -6.22 -2.93
CA LYS A 119 -8.47 -6.78 -4.24
C LYS A 119 -9.97 -6.79 -4.45
N CYS A 120 -10.73 -7.26 -3.45
CA CYS A 120 -12.20 -7.24 -3.48
C CYS A 120 -12.76 -5.81 -3.61
N LEU A 121 -12.23 -4.88 -2.80
CA LEU A 121 -12.63 -3.47 -2.84
C LEU A 121 -12.36 -2.82 -4.20
N HIS A 122 -11.18 -3.04 -4.76
CA HIS A 122 -10.79 -2.51 -6.06
C HIS A 122 -11.71 -3.04 -7.17
N TYR A 123 -11.97 -4.34 -7.19
CA TYR A 123 -12.88 -4.94 -8.17
C TYR A 123 -14.29 -4.35 -8.06
N GLU A 124 -14.86 -4.29 -6.86
CA GLU A 124 -16.23 -3.83 -6.66
C GLU A 124 -16.37 -2.34 -7.03
N ALA A 125 -15.44 -1.48 -6.57
CA ALA A 125 -15.43 -0.06 -6.94
C ALA A 125 -15.29 0.14 -8.46
N THR A 126 -14.35 -0.58 -9.09
CA THR A 126 -14.16 -0.51 -10.55
C THR A 126 -15.40 -0.98 -11.30
N LYS A 127 -16.07 -2.04 -10.83
CA LYS A 127 -17.32 -2.54 -11.41
C LYS A 127 -18.46 -1.51 -11.31
N PHE A 128 -18.58 -0.79 -10.19
CA PHE A 128 -19.58 0.26 -10.03
C PHE A 128 -19.33 1.46 -10.96
N PHE A 129 -18.09 1.93 -11.06
CA PHE A 129 -17.78 3.16 -11.79
C PHE A 129 -17.45 2.96 -13.28
N SER A 130 -17.01 1.77 -13.70
CA SER A 130 -16.76 1.48 -15.12
C SER A 130 -18.05 1.46 -15.95
N ARG A 131 -19.17 1.05 -15.37
CA ARG A 131 -20.49 1.01 -16.03
C ARG A 131 -21.04 2.39 -16.41
N LYS A 132 -20.50 3.48 -15.84
CA LYS A 132 -20.97 4.85 -16.08
C LYS A 132 -20.35 5.51 -17.32
N LYS A 133 -19.43 4.84 -18.04
CA LYS A 133 -18.76 5.40 -19.23
C LYS A 133 -19.56 5.30 -20.54
N ASN A 134 -20.77 4.71 -20.53
CA ASN A 134 -21.56 4.43 -21.74
C ASN A 134 -22.92 5.16 -21.77
N THR A 135 -22.97 6.45 -21.45
CA THR A 135 -24.15 7.31 -21.67
C THR A 135 -23.70 8.74 -21.82
#